data_AF-A0A075MIA9-F1
#
_entry.id   AF-A0A075MIA9-F1
#
_cell.length_a   1.000
_cell.length_b   1.000
_cell.length_c   1.000
_cell.angle_alpha   90.00
_cell.angle_beta   90.00
_cell.angle_gamma   90.00
#
_symmetry.space_group_name_H-M   'P 1'
#
loop_
_entity.id
_entity.type
_entity.pdbx_description
1 polymer ?
#
loop_
_entity_poly.entity_id
_entity_poly.type
_entity_poly.pdbx_seq_one_letter_code
_entity_poly.pdbx_strand_id
1 'polypeptide(L)'
;MLGLLKLNFSKFIIILTAVLLPHIALGCSTYDYLTKEFELYLENNYQGIAKRLYDNAVESTAKLNEECLDKYSIALGDIGIFEHVVFNQNKLHPVKGSWMHRYRVKRCGFDRVYNLYYFANGGDLPKVFAGIMGETNASLQLTNDTLLAVHSIKSKLFPSCKTEEEVEQTFVVFNSKVILFNNEKTKWSEEWDIKACSQRAKVKISFQLDGKGGAYYTLNESESIKHE
;
A
#
# COMPACT_ATOMS: atom_id res chain seq x y z
N MET A 1 24.81 9.17 -16.92
CA MET A 1 24.50 8.56 -18.23
C MET A 1 23.20 7.76 -18.06
N LEU A 2 22.03 8.37 -18.31
CA LEU A 2 20.73 7.68 -18.17
C LEU A 2 20.58 6.68 -19.30
N GLY A 3 20.80 5.40 -19.00
CA GLY A 3 20.46 4.31 -19.91
C GLY A 3 18.94 4.20 -20.02
N LEU A 4 18.36 4.75 -21.08
CA LEU A 4 17.01 4.43 -21.53
C LEU A 4 16.94 2.91 -21.77
N LEU A 5 16.27 2.21 -20.86
CA LEU A 5 15.80 0.85 -21.12
C LEU A 5 14.86 0.93 -22.33
N LYS A 6 15.33 0.50 -23.51
CA LYS A 6 14.47 0.10 -24.61
C LYS A 6 13.67 -1.13 -24.16
N LEU A 7 12.54 -0.89 -23.51
CA LEU A 7 11.51 -1.90 -23.35
C LEU A 7 11.00 -2.23 -24.76
N ASN A 8 11.03 -3.51 -25.11
CA ASN A 8 10.62 -3.97 -26.43
C ASN A 8 9.07 -4.00 -26.44
N PHE A 9 8.45 -2.91 -26.92
CA PHE A 9 7.01 -2.65 -26.77
C PHE A 9 6.09 -3.54 -27.62
N SER A 10 6.64 -4.34 -28.55
CA SER A 10 5.84 -5.18 -29.46
C SER A 10 5.32 -6.49 -28.83
N LYS A 11 5.59 -6.74 -27.54
CA LYS A 11 5.14 -7.95 -26.83
C LYS A 11 4.41 -7.70 -25.51
N PHE A 12 4.11 -6.45 -25.17
CA PHE A 12 3.13 -6.15 -24.13
C PHE A 12 1.74 -6.07 -24.79
N ILE A 13 1.28 -7.21 -25.30
CA ILE A 13 -0.15 -7.46 -25.22
C ILE A 13 -0.37 -7.65 -23.73
N ILE A 14 -1.16 -6.78 -23.09
CA ILE A 14 -1.83 -7.15 -21.85
C ILE A 14 -2.74 -8.33 -22.25
N ILE A 15 -2.17 -9.53 -22.30
CA ILE A 15 -2.98 -10.73 -22.29
C ILE A 15 -3.43 -10.80 -20.84
N LEU A 16 -4.55 -10.16 -20.56
CA LEU A 16 -5.47 -10.52 -19.49
C LEU A 16 -5.84 -11.98 -19.72
N THR A 17 -4.92 -12.88 -19.41
CA THR A 17 -5.22 -14.29 -19.31
C THR A 17 -5.97 -14.38 -18.01
N ALA A 18 -7.29 -14.43 -18.11
CA ALA A 18 -8.14 -14.95 -17.05
C ALA A 18 -7.69 -16.39 -16.79
N VAL A 19 -6.64 -16.56 -15.99
CA VAL A 19 -6.36 -17.82 -15.33
C VAL A 19 -7.48 -17.95 -14.31
N LEU A 20 -8.54 -18.66 -14.70
CA LEU A 20 -9.62 -19.12 -13.84
C LEU A 20 -9.05 -20.13 -12.84
N LEU A 21 -8.25 -19.63 -11.89
CA LEU A 21 -8.06 -20.30 -10.62
C LEU A 21 -9.32 -20.00 -9.80
N PRO A 22 -9.93 -20.99 -9.13
CA PRO A 22 -11.01 -20.74 -8.19
C PRO A 22 -10.38 -20.09 -6.95
N HIS A 23 -10.14 -18.78 -7.02
CA HIS A 23 -9.91 -17.95 -5.86
C HIS A 23 -11.27 -17.48 -5.38
N ILE A 24 -11.66 -17.97 -4.22
CA ILE A 24 -12.89 -17.62 -3.51
C ILE A 24 -12.85 -16.10 -3.30
N ALA A 25 -13.53 -15.35 -4.17
CA ALA A 25 -13.39 -13.91 -4.29
C ALA A 25 -14.13 -13.16 -3.17
N LEU A 26 -13.34 -12.43 -2.40
CA LEU A 26 -13.71 -11.74 -1.17
C LEU A 26 -13.97 -10.25 -1.41
N GLY A 27 -15.20 -9.77 -1.64
CA GLY A 27 -15.64 -8.40 -1.27
C GLY A 27 -14.97 -7.17 -1.93
N CYS A 28 -13.83 -7.36 -2.59
CA CYS A 28 -13.21 -6.55 -3.61
C CYS A 28 -13.17 -7.45 -4.84
N SER A 29 -14.27 -7.53 -5.59
CA SER A 29 -14.15 -7.93 -6.99
C SER A 29 -13.33 -6.81 -7.65
N THR A 30 -12.04 -7.05 -7.86
CA THR A 30 -11.11 -6.05 -8.40
C THR A 30 -11.38 -5.75 -9.88
N TYR A 31 -12.31 -6.45 -10.53
CA TYR A 31 -12.63 -6.26 -11.95
C TYR A 31 -14.08 -5.86 -12.24
N ASP A 32 -15.09 -6.27 -11.44
CA ASP A 32 -16.49 -5.88 -11.73
C ASP A 32 -16.80 -4.39 -11.50
N TYR A 33 -15.87 -3.64 -10.91
CA TYR A 33 -16.03 -2.21 -10.61
C TYR A 33 -15.13 -1.30 -11.43
N LEU A 34 -14.24 -1.85 -12.28
CA LEU A 34 -13.44 -1.02 -13.17
C LEU A 34 -14.34 -0.59 -14.32
N THR A 35 -14.73 0.68 -14.33
CA THR A 35 -15.40 1.24 -15.50
C THR A 35 -14.40 1.27 -16.66
N LYS A 36 -14.89 1.08 -17.89
CA LYS A 36 -14.07 1.22 -19.10
C LYS A 36 -13.31 2.55 -19.15
N GLU A 37 -13.89 3.61 -18.60
CA GLU A 37 -13.25 4.92 -18.48
C GLU A 37 -12.01 4.88 -17.57
N PHE A 38 -12.10 4.15 -16.46
CA PHE A 38 -10.97 3.98 -15.55
C PHE A 38 -9.86 3.11 -16.15
N GLU A 39 -10.20 2.04 -16.86
CA GLU A 39 -9.23 1.24 -17.62
C GLU A 39 -8.48 2.10 -18.65
N LEU A 40 -9.21 2.86 -19.46
CA LEU A 40 -8.63 3.78 -20.44
C LEU A 40 -7.74 4.84 -19.76
N TYR A 41 -8.12 5.35 -18.60
CA TYR A 41 -7.29 6.26 -17.82
C TYR A 41 -5.97 5.61 -17.42
N LEU A 42 -5.99 4.37 -16.91
CA LEU A 42 -4.79 3.64 -16.51
C LEU A 42 -3.86 3.38 -17.71
N GLU A 43 -4.42 2.97 -18.84
CA GLU A 43 -3.66 2.72 -20.08
C GLU A 43 -2.99 4.00 -20.60
N ASN A 44 -3.76 5.08 -20.72
CA ASN A 44 -3.27 6.36 -21.25
C ASN A 44 -2.23 7.02 -20.32
N ASN A 45 -2.22 6.69 -19.03
CA ASN A 45 -1.31 7.26 -18.04
C ASN A 45 -0.24 6.28 -17.53
N TYR A 46 -0.11 5.11 -18.16
CA TYR A 46 0.76 4.02 -17.69
C TYR A 46 2.19 4.47 -17.38
N GLN A 47 2.82 5.28 -18.25
CA GLN A 47 4.19 5.75 -18.03
C GLN A 47 4.31 6.63 -16.77
N GLY A 48 3.36 7.53 -16.56
CA GLY A 48 3.32 8.39 -15.38
C GLY A 48 3.08 7.59 -14.10
N ILE A 49 2.19 6.59 -14.17
CA ILE A 49 1.93 5.67 -13.07
C ILE A 49 3.20 4.86 -12.75
N ALA A 50 3.83 4.23 -13.75
CA ALA A 50 5.04 3.44 -13.58
C ALA A 50 6.18 4.26 -12.94
N LYS A 51 6.36 5.53 -13.36
CA LYS A 51 7.32 6.44 -12.73
C LYS A 51 7.00 6.67 -11.25
N ARG A 52 5.73 6.94 -10.91
CA ARG A 52 5.32 7.18 -9.51
C ARG A 52 5.52 5.94 -8.62
N LEU A 53 5.26 4.74 -9.14
CA LEU A 53 5.52 3.50 -8.42
C LEU A 53 7.03 3.31 -8.17
N TYR A 54 7.86 3.66 -9.15
CA TYR A 54 9.32 3.63 -8.99
C TYR A 54 9.80 4.64 -7.94
N ASP A 55 9.39 5.90 -8.06
CA ASP A 55 9.77 6.96 -7.12
C ASP A 55 9.35 6.60 -5.69
N ASN A 56 8.13 6.09 -5.51
CA ASN A 56 7.65 5.63 -4.21
C ASN A 56 8.48 4.47 -3.64
N ALA A 57 8.87 3.50 -4.48
CA ALA A 57 9.71 2.39 -4.03
C ALA A 57 11.09 2.88 -3.56
N VAL A 58 11.68 3.85 -4.26
CA VAL A 58 12.95 4.46 -3.89
C VAL A 58 12.84 5.20 -2.55
N GLU A 59 11.86 6.09 -2.42
CA GLU A 59 11.64 6.89 -1.21
C GLU A 59 11.31 6.01 0.01
N SER A 60 10.47 5.00 -0.17
CA SER A 60 10.06 4.10 0.90
C SER A 60 11.20 3.17 1.34
N THR A 61 12.03 2.69 0.41
CA THR A 61 13.20 1.86 0.74
C THR A 61 14.29 2.67 1.45
N ALA A 62 14.46 3.95 1.08
CA ALA A 62 15.45 4.82 1.73
C ALA A 62 15.23 4.94 3.24
N LYS A 63 13.96 4.91 3.70
CA LYS A 63 13.62 4.94 5.14
C LYS A 63 14.08 3.71 5.91
N LEU A 64 14.41 2.62 5.23
CA LEU A 64 14.87 1.38 5.85
C LEU A 64 16.38 1.37 6.13
N ASN A 65 17.11 2.37 5.61
CA ASN A 65 18.57 2.48 5.67
C ASN A 65 19.27 1.22 5.10
N GLU A 66 18.75 0.70 3.98
CA GLU A 66 19.32 -0.45 3.30
C GLU A 66 20.26 0.00 2.17
N GLU A 67 21.55 -0.20 2.38
CA GLU A 67 22.56 0.04 1.34
C GLU A 67 22.51 -1.08 0.30
N CYS A 68 22.22 -0.72 -0.94
CA CYS A 68 22.13 -1.68 -2.02
C CYS A 68 22.29 -1.00 -3.38
N LEU A 69 22.94 -1.69 -4.31
CA LEU A 69 23.20 -1.21 -5.68
C LEU A 69 22.32 -1.89 -6.73
N ASP A 70 21.56 -2.92 -6.35
CA ASP A 70 20.66 -3.61 -7.26
C ASP A 70 19.62 -2.66 -7.83
N LYS A 71 19.27 -2.91 -9.10
CA LYS A 71 18.18 -2.22 -9.79
C LYS A 71 16.84 -2.67 -9.23
N TYR A 72 15.88 -1.75 -9.20
CA TYR A 72 14.50 -2.08 -8.87
C TYR A 72 13.86 -2.88 -9.99
N SER A 73 13.27 -4.03 -9.65
CA SER A 73 12.36 -4.77 -10.52
C SER A 73 10.95 -4.61 -9.98
N ILE A 74 10.08 -3.95 -10.74
CA ILE A 74 8.71 -3.62 -10.32
C ILE A 74 7.74 -4.50 -11.09
N ALA A 75 6.84 -5.17 -10.38
CA ALA A 75 5.71 -5.90 -10.93
C ALA A 75 4.42 -5.28 -10.41
N LEU A 76 3.51 -4.93 -11.32
CA LEU A 76 2.18 -4.44 -10.95
C LEU A 76 1.42 -5.56 -10.22
N GLY A 77 0.69 -5.19 -9.16
CA GLY A 77 -0.21 -6.07 -8.44
C GLY A 77 -1.64 -5.56 -8.58
N ASP A 78 -2.37 -5.58 -7.46
CA ASP A 78 -3.80 -5.29 -7.44
C ASP A 78 -4.10 -3.79 -7.40
N ILE A 79 -5.29 -3.42 -7.86
CA ILE A 79 -5.88 -2.09 -7.64
C ILE A 79 -7.04 -2.24 -6.66
N GLY A 80 -6.96 -1.55 -5.52
CA GLY A 80 -8.04 -1.47 -4.55
C GLY A 80 -8.82 -0.17 -4.72
N ILE A 81 -10.15 -0.23 -4.88
CA ILE A 81 -11.02 0.95 -4.93
C ILE A 81 -11.65 1.14 -3.56
N PHE A 82 -11.48 2.31 -2.95
CA PHE A 82 -12.09 2.66 -1.67
C PHE A 82 -13.31 3.56 -1.85
N GLU A 83 -13.25 4.49 -2.80
CA GLU A 83 -14.38 5.31 -3.22
C GLU A 83 -14.57 5.23 -4.73
N HIS A 84 -15.84 5.23 -5.15
CA HIS A 84 -16.22 5.18 -6.55
C HIS A 84 -15.51 6.26 -7.38
N VAL A 85 -14.82 5.82 -8.44
CA VAL A 85 -14.07 6.69 -9.34
C VAL A 85 -15.01 7.27 -10.38
N VAL A 86 -15.16 8.59 -10.38
CA VAL A 86 -16.06 9.31 -11.27
C VAL A 86 -15.25 10.08 -12.30
N PHE A 87 -15.62 9.94 -13.56
CA PHE A 87 -15.09 10.73 -14.67
C PHE A 87 -16.08 11.82 -15.07
N ASN A 88 -15.54 12.90 -15.62
CA ASN A 88 -16.31 13.90 -16.34
C ASN A 88 -15.84 13.87 -17.79
N GLN A 89 -16.77 13.84 -18.75
CA GLN A 89 -16.47 13.75 -20.18
C GLN A 89 -15.51 14.85 -20.68
N ASN A 90 -15.43 15.99 -19.96
CA ASN A 90 -14.56 17.11 -20.30
C ASN A 90 -13.17 17.07 -19.64
N LYS A 91 -12.82 16.00 -18.92
CA LYS A 91 -11.56 15.88 -18.16
C LYS A 91 -10.85 14.57 -18.51
N LEU A 92 -9.53 14.63 -18.60
CA LEU A 92 -8.67 13.47 -18.91
C LEU A 92 -8.36 12.58 -17.71
N HIS A 93 -8.79 12.98 -16.51
CA HIS A 93 -8.53 12.27 -15.25
C HIS A 93 -9.78 12.27 -14.38
N PRO A 94 -9.87 11.35 -13.38
CA PRO A 94 -11.02 11.28 -12.50
C PRO A 94 -11.28 12.60 -11.77
N VAL A 95 -12.55 12.96 -11.60
CA VAL A 95 -12.97 14.16 -10.86
C VAL A 95 -13.28 13.87 -9.39
N LYS A 96 -13.57 12.61 -9.07
CA LYS A 96 -13.82 12.11 -7.72
C LYS A 96 -13.36 10.65 -7.60
N GLY A 97 -12.96 10.24 -6.42
CA GLY A 97 -12.72 8.84 -6.06
C GLY A 97 -11.39 8.65 -5.36
N SER A 98 -11.21 7.47 -4.78
CA SER A 98 -9.98 7.09 -4.09
C SER A 98 -9.68 5.61 -4.33
N TRP A 99 -8.44 5.32 -4.68
CA TRP A 99 -7.98 3.98 -4.99
C TRP A 99 -6.50 3.81 -4.60
N MET A 100 -6.03 2.57 -4.59
CA MET A 100 -4.65 2.20 -4.28
C MET A 100 -4.11 1.28 -5.35
N HIS A 101 -2.85 1.50 -5.72
CA HIS A 101 -2.05 0.56 -6.48
C HIS A 101 -1.19 -0.22 -5.49
N ARG A 102 -1.41 -1.53 -5.43
CA ARG A 102 -0.53 -2.47 -4.75
C ARG A 102 0.43 -3.06 -5.78
N TYR A 103 1.72 -3.09 -5.47
CA TYR A 103 2.72 -3.57 -6.42
C TYR A 103 3.89 -4.21 -5.70
N ARG A 104 4.59 -5.11 -6.39
CA ARG A 104 5.73 -5.83 -5.86
C ARG A 104 7.03 -5.24 -6.38
N VAL A 105 8.01 -5.17 -5.51
CA VAL A 105 9.37 -4.71 -5.82
C VAL A 105 10.35 -5.77 -5.38
N LYS A 106 11.15 -6.24 -6.33
CA LYS A 106 12.29 -7.11 -6.08
C LYS A 106 13.58 -6.32 -6.17
N ARG A 107 14.37 -6.36 -5.10
CA ARG A 107 15.66 -5.66 -4.99
C ARG A 107 16.48 -6.25 -3.84
N CYS A 108 17.78 -6.46 -4.03
CA CYS A 108 18.69 -6.88 -2.95
C CYS A 108 18.30 -8.22 -2.31
N GLY A 109 17.72 -9.14 -3.08
CA GLY A 109 17.17 -10.41 -2.57
C GLY A 109 15.86 -10.28 -1.80
N PHE A 110 15.33 -9.08 -1.58
CA PHE A 110 14.01 -8.87 -0.98
C PHE A 110 12.93 -8.80 -2.07
N ASP A 111 11.75 -9.37 -1.77
CA ASP A 111 10.51 -9.22 -2.53
C ASP A 111 9.48 -8.59 -1.59
N ARG A 112 9.13 -7.33 -1.83
CA ARG A 112 8.28 -6.53 -0.94
C ARG A 112 7.09 -5.97 -1.67
N VAL A 113 5.99 -5.82 -0.94
CA VAL A 113 4.76 -5.21 -1.42
C VAL A 113 4.73 -3.74 -1.01
N TYR A 114 4.40 -2.86 -1.94
CA TYR A 114 4.27 -1.43 -1.75
C TYR A 114 2.85 -1.01 -2.11
N ASN A 115 2.38 0.06 -1.48
CA ASN A 115 1.05 0.62 -1.69
C ASN A 115 1.18 2.10 -2.03
N LEU A 116 0.48 2.52 -3.09
CA LEU A 116 0.42 3.91 -3.52
C LEU A 116 -1.04 4.34 -3.66
N TYR A 117 -1.46 5.30 -2.85
CA TYR A 117 -2.82 5.79 -2.81
C TYR A 117 -3.01 6.99 -3.73
N TYR A 118 -4.18 7.07 -4.36
CA TYR A 118 -4.59 8.13 -5.27
C TYR A 118 -5.92 8.72 -4.80
N PHE A 119 -6.02 10.04 -4.84
CA PHE A 119 -7.23 10.79 -4.46
C PHE A 119 -7.57 11.81 -5.53
N ALA A 120 -8.73 11.63 -6.15
CA ALA A 120 -9.32 12.60 -7.05
C ALA A 120 -10.41 13.39 -6.31
N ASN A 121 -10.30 14.71 -6.32
CA ASN A 121 -11.31 15.61 -5.79
C ASN A 121 -11.26 16.94 -6.55
N GLY A 122 -12.36 17.33 -7.20
CA GLY A 122 -12.48 18.62 -7.88
C GLY A 122 -11.94 18.67 -9.31
N GLY A 123 -11.59 17.53 -9.91
CA GLY A 123 -11.18 17.48 -11.32
C GLY A 123 -9.80 18.08 -11.62
N ASP A 124 -8.94 18.19 -10.62
CA ASP A 124 -7.48 18.33 -10.75
C ASP A 124 -6.79 16.96 -10.83
N LEU A 125 -5.50 16.94 -11.16
CA LEU A 125 -4.73 15.69 -11.18
C LEU A 125 -4.84 14.98 -9.81
N PRO A 126 -5.05 13.65 -9.79
CA PRO A 126 -5.14 12.91 -8.55
C PRO A 126 -3.90 13.13 -7.67
N LYS A 127 -4.14 13.46 -6.40
CA LYS A 127 -3.09 13.52 -5.38
C LYS A 127 -2.60 12.12 -5.09
N VAL A 128 -1.30 11.97 -4.84
CA VAL A 128 -0.66 10.67 -4.69
C VAL A 128 0.07 10.62 -3.35
N PHE A 129 -0.16 9.56 -2.59
CA PHE A 129 0.41 9.37 -1.26
C PHE A 129 1.02 7.98 -1.12
N ALA A 130 2.21 7.91 -0.56
CA ALA A 130 2.83 6.66 -0.15
C ALA A 130 1.99 5.99 0.95
N GLY A 131 1.69 4.71 0.77
CA GLY A 131 1.12 3.86 1.82
C GLY A 131 2.18 3.22 2.70
N ILE A 132 1.73 2.52 3.75
CA ILE A 132 2.59 1.56 4.45
C ILE A 132 2.89 0.38 3.52
N MET A 133 4.07 -0.22 3.66
CA MET A 133 4.45 -1.42 2.91
C MET A 133 3.65 -2.64 3.39
N GLY A 134 3.50 -3.63 2.51
CA GLY A 134 2.82 -4.90 2.77
C GLY A 134 1.42 -5.01 2.16
N GLU A 135 0.58 -5.84 2.74
CA GLU A 135 -0.71 -6.28 2.22
C GLU A 135 -1.91 -5.63 2.93
N THR A 136 -1.72 -4.50 3.61
CA THR A 136 -2.82 -3.81 4.32
C THR A 136 -4.04 -3.58 3.42
N ASN A 137 -5.21 -3.83 3.99
CA ASN A 137 -6.51 -3.55 3.37
C ASN A 137 -7.18 -2.30 3.96
N ALA A 138 -6.53 -1.64 4.92
CA ALA A 138 -7.00 -0.36 5.43
C ALA A 138 -6.91 0.72 4.33
N SER A 139 -7.86 1.65 4.33
CA SER A 139 -7.73 2.89 3.53
C SER A 139 -6.61 3.77 4.08
N LEU A 140 -6.19 4.79 3.33
CA LEU A 140 -5.17 5.73 3.83
C LEU A 140 -5.61 6.44 5.12
N GLN A 141 -6.88 6.85 5.21
CA GLN A 141 -7.41 7.50 6.41
C GLN A 141 -7.32 6.55 7.61
N LEU A 142 -7.83 5.32 7.45
CA LEU A 142 -7.80 4.32 8.50
C LEU A 142 -6.36 3.94 8.90
N THR A 143 -5.45 3.88 7.92
CA THR A 143 -4.02 3.66 8.16
C THR A 143 -3.43 4.79 9.01
N ASN A 144 -3.70 6.05 8.66
CA ASN A 144 -3.20 7.21 9.41
C ASN A 144 -3.75 7.23 10.84
N ASP A 145 -5.04 7.01 11.02
CA ASP A 145 -5.66 6.97 12.35
C ASP A 145 -5.07 5.83 13.20
N THR A 146 -4.84 4.67 12.59
CA THR A 146 -4.21 3.52 13.25
C THR A 146 -2.76 3.80 13.60
N LEU A 147 -1.99 4.45 12.71
CA LEU A 147 -0.62 4.86 12.98
C LEU A 147 -0.54 5.78 14.20
N LEU A 148 -1.45 6.75 14.34
CA LEU A 148 -1.51 7.61 15.53
C LEU A 148 -1.70 6.79 16.82
N ALA A 149 -2.59 5.80 16.80
CA ALA A 149 -2.76 4.90 17.95
C ALA A 149 -1.54 4.02 18.20
N VAL A 150 -0.87 3.52 17.17
CA VAL A 150 0.37 2.77 17.30
C VAL A 150 1.48 3.64 17.89
N HIS A 151 1.60 4.90 17.46
CA HIS A 151 2.53 5.87 18.05
C HIS A 151 2.23 6.08 19.55
N SER A 152 0.96 6.05 19.98
CA SER A 152 0.61 6.21 21.40
C SER A 152 1.15 5.10 22.31
N ILE A 153 1.49 3.93 21.75
CA ILE A 153 2.06 2.79 22.49
C ILE A 153 3.56 2.57 22.20
N LYS A 154 4.23 3.49 21.49
CA LYS A 154 5.63 3.33 21.05
C LYS A 154 6.63 3.07 22.18
N SER A 155 6.41 3.68 23.37
CA SER A 155 7.27 3.48 24.54
C SER A 155 7.23 2.04 25.07
N LYS A 156 6.10 1.36 24.90
CA LYS A 156 5.95 -0.07 25.22
C LYS A 156 6.57 -0.96 24.14
N LEU A 157 6.45 -0.56 22.88
CA LEU A 157 7.01 -1.31 21.74
C LEU A 157 8.54 -1.27 21.72
N PHE A 158 9.13 -0.15 22.14
CA PHE A 158 10.57 0.10 22.01
C PHE A 158 11.20 0.58 23.33
N PRO A 159 11.13 -0.21 24.42
CA PRO A 159 11.55 0.22 25.75
C PRO A 159 13.05 0.53 25.85
N SER A 160 13.88 0.03 24.92
CA SER A 160 15.32 0.26 24.90
C SER A 160 15.78 1.45 24.04
N CYS A 161 14.86 2.23 23.46
CA CYS A 161 15.24 3.46 22.75
C CYS A 161 15.61 4.55 23.76
N LYS A 162 16.65 5.33 23.46
CA LYS A 162 17.22 6.27 24.44
C LYS A 162 16.36 7.52 24.63
N THR A 163 15.77 8.00 23.54
CA THR A 163 14.96 9.21 23.53
C THR A 163 13.71 9.02 22.68
N GLU A 164 12.69 9.84 22.95
CA GLU A 164 11.49 9.89 22.12
C GLU A 164 11.79 10.39 20.70
N GLU A 165 12.73 11.33 20.57
CA GLU A 165 13.19 11.86 19.29
C GLU A 165 13.82 10.76 18.42
N GLU A 166 14.64 9.88 19.00
CA GLU A 166 15.24 8.75 18.28
C GLU A 166 14.16 7.82 17.71
N VAL A 167 13.11 7.53 18.51
CA VAL A 167 11.97 6.73 18.06
C VAL A 167 11.30 7.41 16.87
N GLU A 168 10.93 8.68 16.99
CA GLU A 168 10.20 9.40 15.94
C GLU A 168 11.00 9.51 14.62
N GLN A 169 12.31 9.74 14.70
CA GLN A 169 13.17 9.85 13.51
C GLN A 169 13.36 8.52 12.76
N THR A 170 13.17 7.39 13.45
CA THR A 170 13.47 6.05 12.91
C THR A 170 12.24 5.15 12.82
N PHE A 171 11.07 5.63 13.24
CA PHE A 171 9.82 4.88 13.22
C PHE A 171 9.38 4.60 11.78
N VAL A 172 9.32 3.31 11.42
CA VAL A 172 8.89 2.87 10.10
C VAL A 172 8.07 1.60 10.22
N VAL A 173 6.85 1.61 9.64
CA VAL A 173 6.11 0.38 9.34
C VAL A 173 6.61 -0.16 8.01
N PHE A 174 7.35 -1.26 8.05
CA PHE A 174 8.06 -1.79 6.89
C PHE A 174 7.42 -3.01 6.26
N ASN A 175 6.39 -3.56 6.90
CA ASN A 175 5.56 -4.60 6.34
C ASN A 175 4.20 -4.64 7.07
N SER A 176 3.17 -5.08 6.36
CA SER A 176 1.85 -5.35 6.88
C SER A 176 1.36 -6.65 6.27
N LYS A 177 0.66 -7.46 7.04
CA LYS A 177 0.12 -8.73 6.59
C LYS A 177 -1.29 -8.90 7.11
N VAL A 178 -2.21 -9.29 6.23
CA VAL A 178 -3.55 -9.70 6.64
C VAL A 178 -3.45 -11.10 7.24
N ILE A 179 -3.94 -11.26 8.48
CA ILE A 179 -3.87 -12.54 9.20
C ILE A 179 -5.23 -13.23 9.33
N LEU A 180 -6.33 -12.48 9.32
CA LEU A 180 -7.67 -13.04 9.44
C LEU A 180 -8.68 -12.18 8.68
N PHE A 181 -9.60 -12.83 8.00
CA PHE A 181 -10.86 -12.25 7.52
C PHE A 181 -12.00 -13.04 8.12
N ASN A 182 -13.03 -12.35 8.64
CA ASN A 182 -14.27 -13.05 8.96
C ASN A 182 -15.03 -13.40 7.68
N ASN A 183 -15.89 -14.42 7.75
CA ASN A 183 -16.66 -14.90 6.59
C ASN A 183 -17.57 -13.81 5.99
N GLU A 184 -18.02 -12.87 6.83
CA GLU A 184 -18.87 -11.74 6.43
C GLU A 184 -18.11 -10.57 5.81
N LYS A 185 -16.76 -10.60 5.82
CA LYS A 185 -15.87 -9.55 5.29
C LYS A 185 -16.08 -8.17 5.94
N THR A 186 -16.72 -8.13 7.11
CA THR A 186 -16.97 -6.93 7.91
C THR A 186 -15.88 -6.70 8.95
N LYS A 187 -15.04 -7.71 9.20
CA LYS A 187 -13.93 -7.66 10.15
C LYS A 187 -12.70 -8.34 9.57
N TRP A 188 -11.55 -7.74 9.81
CA TRP A 188 -10.28 -8.34 9.47
C TRP A 188 -9.22 -7.97 10.49
N SER A 189 -8.16 -8.76 10.56
CA SER A 189 -7.01 -8.46 11.39
C SER A 189 -5.75 -8.41 10.54
N GLU A 190 -4.87 -7.52 10.92
CA GLU A 190 -3.56 -7.34 10.31
C GLU A 190 -2.47 -7.44 11.38
N GLU A 191 -1.28 -7.84 10.94
CA GLU A 191 -0.05 -7.77 11.71
C GLU A 191 0.91 -6.83 11.00
N TRP A 192 1.37 -5.79 11.69
CA TRP A 192 2.29 -4.79 11.16
C TRP A 192 3.66 -4.95 11.79
N ASP A 193 4.68 -5.07 10.95
CA ASP A 193 6.08 -5.08 11.36
C ASP A 193 6.60 -3.65 11.40
N ILE A 194 7.06 -3.24 12.58
CA ILE A 194 7.49 -1.88 12.87
C ILE A 194 8.93 -1.91 13.34
N LYS A 195 9.71 -0.94 12.88
CA LYS A 195 11.08 -0.70 13.32
C LYS A 195 11.17 0.70 13.90
N ALA A 196 11.89 0.83 15.01
CA ALA A 196 12.38 2.10 15.51
C ALA A 196 13.70 1.83 16.28
N CYS A 197 14.63 2.76 16.19
CA CYS A 197 16.01 2.61 16.65
C CYS A 197 16.61 1.32 16.02
N SER A 198 17.17 0.43 16.85
CA SER A 198 17.61 -0.91 16.45
C SER A 198 16.63 -2.03 16.82
N GLN A 199 15.40 -1.68 17.22
CA GLN A 199 14.40 -2.64 17.69
C GLN A 199 13.32 -2.88 16.62
N ARG A 200 12.71 -4.07 16.70
CA ARG A 200 11.55 -4.45 15.88
C ARG A 200 10.41 -4.91 16.78
N ALA A 201 9.20 -4.54 16.42
CA ALA A 201 7.99 -4.94 17.11
C ALA A 201 6.92 -5.34 16.11
N LYS A 202 6.03 -6.22 16.54
CA LYS A 202 4.83 -6.59 15.79
C LYS A 202 3.61 -6.06 16.50
N VAL A 203 2.73 -5.39 15.75
CA VAL A 203 1.45 -4.92 16.27
C VAL A 203 0.33 -5.63 15.55
N LYS A 204 -0.54 -6.30 16.31
CA LYS A 204 -1.76 -6.90 15.79
C LYS A 204 -2.90 -5.90 15.88
N ILE A 205 -3.55 -5.65 14.76
CA ILE A 205 -4.63 -4.67 14.64
C ILE A 205 -5.86 -5.42 14.17
N SER A 206 -7.00 -5.19 14.80
CA SER A 206 -8.29 -5.70 14.32
C SER A 206 -9.16 -4.55 13.88
N PHE A 207 -9.64 -4.63 12.65
CA PHE A 207 -10.50 -3.66 12.01
C PHE A 207 -11.92 -4.21 11.87
N GLN A 208 -12.91 -3.33 11.99
CA GLN A 208 -14.32 -3.65 11.81
C GLN A 208 -15.04 -2.51 11.11
N LEU A 209 -15.70 -2.81 9.99
CA LEU A 209 -16.56 -1.85 9.28
C LEU A 209 -17.75 -1.46 10.16
N ASP A 210 -18.13 -0.19 10.11
CA ASP A 210 -19.25 0.37 10.89
C ASP A 210 -20.61 0.30 10.16
N GLY A 211 -20.60 -0.15 8.89
CA GLY A 211 -21.79 -0.22 8.03
C GLY A 211 -22.25 1.14 7.46
N LYS A 212 -21.56 2.24 7.77
CA LYS A 212 -21.83 3.61 7.33
C LYS A 212 -20.74 4.18 6.41
N GLY A 213 -19.83 3.31 5.95
CA GLY A 213 -18.68 3.69 5.13
C GLY A 213 -17.41 4.00 5.93
N GLY A 214 -17.43 3.80 7.26
CA GLY A 214 -16.27 3.90 8.13
C GLY A 214 -15.82 2.54 8.68
N ALA A 215 -14.78 2.59 9.51
CA ALA A 215 -14.28 1.43 10.24
C ALA A 215 -13.72 1.83 11.61
N TYR A 216 -13.82 0.91 12.57
CA TYR A 216 -13.14 0.99 13.85
C TYR A 216 -11.90 0.12 13.82
N TYR A 217 -10.91 0.45 14.65
CA TYR A 217 -9.74 -0.39 14.89
C TYR A 217 -9.51 -0.61 16.38
N THR A 218 -8.88 -1.74 16.70
CA THR A 218 -8.42 -2.08 18.05
C THR A 218 -6.99 -2.62 17.95
N LEU A 219 -6.13 -2.18 18.86
CA LEU A 219 -4.77 -2.69 18.98
C LEU A 219 -4.79 -3.83 20.00
N ASN A 220 -4.40 -5.03 19.57
CA ASN A 220 -4.21 -6.17 20.45
C ASN A 220 -2.76 -6.20 20.93
N GLU A 221 -2.53 -6.79 22.11
CA GLU A 221 -1.20 -6.81 22.75
C GLU A 221 -0.10 -7.26 21.76
N SER A 222 0.97 -6.48 21.76
CA SER A 222 2.08 -6.56 20.82
C SER A 222 3.21 -7.40 21.40
N GLU A 223 3.90 -8.17 20.55
CA GLU A 223 5.10 -8.89 20.93
C GLU A 223 6.33 -8.08 20.45
N SER A 224 7.20 -7.71 21.39
CA SER A 224 8.52 -7.16 21.06
C SER A 224 9.43 -8.31 20.62
N ILE A 225 10.02 -8.22 19.42
CA ILE A 225 10.96 -9.23 18.94
C ILE A 225 12.37 -8.76 19.33
N LYS A 226 13.00 -9.46 20.27
CA LYS A 226 14.43 -9.28 20.54
C LYS A 226 15.22 -9.96 19.43
N HIS A 227 16.05 -9.19 18.73
CA HIS A 227 17.10 -9.75 17.88
C HIS A 227 18.38 -9.83 18.69
N GLU A 228 18.96 -11.04 18.77
CA GLU A 228 20.33 -11.29 19.24
C GLU A 228 21.37 -10.81 18.23
#